data_AF-A0A6N4T7E8-F1
#
_entry.id   AF-A0A6N4T7E8-F1
#
_cell.length_a   1.000
_cell.length_b   1.000
_cell.length_c   1.000
_cell.angle_alpha   90.00
_cell.angle_beta   90.00
_cell.angle_gamma   90.00
#
_symmetry.space_group_name_H-M   'P 1'
#
loop_
_entity.id
_entity.type
_entity.pdbx_description
1 polymer ?
#
loop_
_entity_poly.entity_id
_entity_poly.type
_entity_poly.pdbx_seq_one_letter_code
_entity_poly.pdbx_strand_id
1 'polypeptide(L)'
;MAYLVGVDSFTDEKTYGYDSSGVNQIFRVQLGRNSFGKLSSFDTTDWYELDLDGPGSFNLIVSTDSSNNYFFNTWTSSSIGVKIEITDRNGNVLSGTQSAIARSSLDGNINFSYTGSYSHGDFYVKVSNLGFSNADYVLNLSTRTTLLDVTPPTVLSFMPTQSGTAVPINSDIILGFSEAIQRGIGSIVLKDAAGNIVANYDASSSSNLSISGSTLIIHPSAALSYGTTYSISISGGSIKDLSGNSYAGTTGYSFSTIVNPVSVGANINGTAGNDYLTGTSGNDNISAGAGNDTILGGAGNDNIAGGSGLDTLVLSGKGANYTLTGTVGNFIVKDNVGNDGTDNVTQVERLQFADVALAFDIDGVAGQAYRIYQAAFGRQPDLAGLGYWIKDMDKGSSLTTVAAGFFQSAEFKQLYGSNPSTNTLITNFYQNVLHRAPDQAGFDYWNNQLSKGLITPAGALASFCESTENQAQVIGQIQKGIAYIVWPA
;
A
#
# COMPACT_ATOMS: atom_id res chain seq x y z
N MET A 1 -14.10 58.49 -0.17
CA MET A 1 -12.91 58.60 -1.02
C MET A 1 -11.78 59.10 -0.14
N ALA A 2 -10.62 58.45 -0.10
CA ALA A 2 -9.48 58.93 0.69
C ALA A 2 -8.67 59.97 -0.09
N TYR A 3 -8.20 61.01 0.60
CA TYR A 3 -7.41 62.12 0.07
C TYR A 3 -6.22 62.41 1.00
N LEU A 4 -5.09 62.93 0.50
CA LEU A 4 -4.26 63.79 1.37
C LEU A 4 -4.62 65.25 1.15
N VAL A 5 -4.78 66.02 2.22
CA VAL A 5 -5.06 67.46 2.19
C VAL A 5 -3.79 68.24 2.51
N GLY A 6 -3.16 68.91 1.53
CA GLY A 6 -2.03 69.81 1.78
C GLY A 6 -2.48 71.02 2.60
N VAL A 7 -1.76 71.34 3.68
CA VAL A 7 -1.99 72.54 4.50
C VAL A 7 -0.75 73.41 4.40
N ASP A 8 -0.94 74.65 3.93
CA ASP A 8 0.05 75.72 3.71
C ASP A 8 1.39 75.58 4.47
N SER A 9 2.48 75.31 3.74
CA SER A 9 3.83 75.73 4.12
C SER A 9 4.08 77.10 3.49
N PHE A 10 4.46 78.09 4.31
CA PHE A 10 4.76 79.43 3.82
C PHE A 10 5.87 79.34 2.77
N THR A 11 5.55 79.82 1.55
CA THR A 11 6.36 79.90 0.30
C THR A 11 6.17 78.75 -0.70
N ASP A 12 5.02 78.70 -1.37
CA ASP A 12 4.86 77.92 -2.60
C ASP A 12 5.67 78.55 -3.76
N GLU A 13 6.32 77.70 -4.55
CA GLU A 13 6.68 78.03 -5.94
C GLU A 13 6.19 76.95 -6.93
N LYS A 14 5.04 77.26 -7.56
CA LYS A 14 4.61 76.87 -8.91
C LYS A 14 4.41 75.38 -9.22
N THR A 15 3.14 74.96 -9.17
CA THR A 15 2.61 73.90 -10.05
C THR A 15 1.64 74.53 -11.05
N TYR A 16 2.05 74.71 -12.31
CA TYR A 16 1.15 75.21 -13.35
C TYR A 16 0.10 74.15 -13.69
N GLY A 17 -1.14 74.36 -13.26
CA GLY A 17 -2.29 73.52 -13.59
C GLY A 17 -3.42 73.55 -12.56
N TYR A 18 -3.10 73.71 -11.28
CA TYR A 18 -4.03 73.99 -10.17
C TYR A 18 -3.23 74.66 -9.05
N ASP A 19 -2.91 75.94 -9.24
CA ASP A 19 -2.09 76.73 -8.31
C ASP A 19 -2.98 77.59 -7.38
N SER A 20 -2.65 77.58 -6.10
CA SER A 20 -3.30 78.25 -4.97
C SER A 20 -2.72 79.65 -4.74
N SER A 21 -2.79 80.53 -5.74
CA SER A 21 -2.51 81.96 -5.51
C SER A 21 -3.63 82.67 -4.72
N GLY A 22 -4.38 81.94 -3.88
CA GLY A 22 -5.52 82.43 -3.10
C GLY A 22 -5.55 81.79 -1.73
N VAL A 23 -5.55 82.62 -0.69
CA VAL A 23 -5.70 82.23 0.72
C VAL A 23 -6.90 81.28 0.86
N ASN A 24 -6.71 80.12 1.50
CA ASN A 24 -7.69 79.03 1.72
C ASN A 24 -7.97 78.08 0.53
N GLN A 25 -6.97 77.62 -0.23
CA GLN A 25 -7.16 76.45 -1.11
C GLN A 25 -6.48 75.19 -0.55
N ILE A 26 -7.30 74.16 -0.34
CA ILE A 26 -6.91 72.81 0.10
C ILE A 26 -6.40 72.01 -1.10
N PHE A 27 -5.15 71.55 -1.08
CA PHE A 27 -4.61 70.63 -2.09
C PHE A 27 -5.05 69.20 -1.81
N ARG A 28 -5.57 68.45 -2.79
CA ARG A 28 -6.00 67.05 -2.58
C ARG A 28 -5.13 66.05 -3.36
N VAL A 29 -4.34 65.23 -2.67
CA VAL A 29 -3.71 64.03 -3.26
C VAL A 29 -4.76 62.94 -3.33
N GLN A 30 -5.25 62.64 -4.54
CA GLN A 30 -6.18 61.54 -4.74
C GLN A 30 -5.43 60.20 -4.68
N LEU A 31 -6.07 59.18 -4.09
CA LEU A 31 -5.59 57.80 -4.16
C LEU A 31 -5.18 57.41 -5.59
N GLY A 32 -3.99 56.84 -5.73
CA GLY A 32 -3.43 56.37 -6.99
C GLY A 32 -2.88 57.48 -7.90
N ARG A 33 -2.92 58.76 -7.49
CA ARG A 33 -2.33 59.88 -8.25
C ARG A 33 -1.04 60.39 -7.62
N ASN A 34 -0.12 60.80 -8.48
CA ASN A 34 1.12 61.44 -8.10
C ASN A 34 0.87 62.90 -7.71
N SER A 35 1.51 63.32 -6.62
CA SER A 35 1.63 64.70 -6.19
C SER A 35 3.09 65.10 -6.19
N PHE A 36 3.37 66.34 -6.54
CA PHE A 36 4.74 66.81 -6.78
C PHE A 36 5.03 67.92 -5.77
N GLY A 37 6.22 67.90 -5.18
CA GLY A 37 6.67 68.89 -4.21
C GLY A 37 8.15 69.21 -4.38
N LYS A 38 8.59 70.28 -3.73
CA LYS A 38 9.96 70.81 -3.85
C LYS A 38 10.42 71.34 -2.49
N LEU A 39 11.66 71.02 -2.14
CA LEU A 39 12.29 71.49 -0.91
C LEU A 39 13.60 72.22 -1.25
N SER A 40 14.04 73.12 -0.38
CA SER A 40 15.27 73.91 -0.50
C SER A 40 15.93 74.13 0.86
N SER A 41 16.99 74.96 0.92
CA SER A 41 17.58 75.40 2.19
C SER A 41 16.71 76.38 2.96
N PHE A 42 15.74 77.03 2.31
CA PHE A 42 14.82 77.98 2.94
C PHE A 42 13.47 77.34 3.27
N ASP A 43 13.15 76.23 2.60
CA ASP A 43 11.96 75.43 2.82
C ASP A 43 12.36 73.96 2.97
N THR A 44 12.52 73.53 4.22
CA THR A 44 13.06 72.21 4.52
C THR A 44 11.98 71.17 4.80
N THR A 45 10.70 71.56 4.88
CA THR A 45 9.62 70.65 5.28
C THR A 45 8.27 70.99 4.66
N ASP A 46 7.67 70.00 4.01
CA ASP A 46 6.29 70.03 3.55
C ASP A 46 5.38 69.13 4.41
N TRP A 47 4.11 69.50 4.50
CA TRP A 47 3.10 68.81 5.30
C TRP A 47 1.85 68.47 4.49
N TYR A 48 1.41 67.22 4.56
CA TYR A 48 0.18 66.74 3.94
C TYR A 48 -0.70 66.07 4.99
N GLU A 49 -1.87 66.62 5.29
CA GLU A 49 -2.88 65.92 6.08
C GLU A 49 -3.32 64.63 5.37
N LEU A 50 -3.54 63.55 6.09
CA LEU A 50 -3.95 62.26 5.55
C LEU A 50 -5.39 61.96 5.96
N ASP A 51 -6.33 62.10 5.03
CA ASP A 51 -7.77 61.87 5.22
C ASP A 51 -8.20 60.56 4.56
N LEU A 52 -8.38 59.52 5.38
CA LEU A 52 -8.69 58.16 4.93
C LEU A 52 -10.15 57.83 5.17
N ASP A 53 -10.89 57.52 4.10
CA ASP A 53 -12.33 57.18 4.13
C ASP A 53 -12.58 55.74 4.61
N GLY A 54 -12.17 55.45 5.85
CA GLY A 54 -12.38 54.17 6.51
C GLY A 54 -11.12 53.30 6.65
N PRO A 55 -11.23 52.16 7.37
CA PRO A 55 -10.10 51.28 7.62
C PRO A 55 -9.57 50.66 6.32
N GLY A 56 -8.25 50.47 6.23
CA GLY A 56 -7.61 49.92 5.05
C GLY A 56 -6.10 49.77 5.19
N SER A 57 -5.48 49.06 4.25
CA SER A 57 -4.02 49.02 4.12
C SER A 57 -3.60 49.92 2.98
N PHE A 58 -2.57 50.72 3.23
CA PHE A 58 -2.10 51.75 2.32
C PHE A 58 -0.59 51.66 2.12
N ASN A 59 -0.18 52.14 0.96
CA ASN A 59 1.20 52.26 0.57
C ASN A 59 1.47 53.71 0.20
N LEU A 60 2.43 54.33 0.89
CA LEU A 60 2.88 55.69 0.64
C LEU A 60 4.30 55.66 0.09
N ILE A 61 4.48 56.15 -1.12
CA ILE A 61 5.78 56.19 -1.81
C ILE A 61 6.19 57.64 -1.99
N VAL A 62 7.44 57.95 -1.64
CA VAL A 62 8.14 59.15 -2.07
C VAL A 62 9.25 58.76 -3.05
N SER A 63 9.41 59.50 -4.13
CA SER A 63 10.47 59.33 -5.11
C SER A 63 11.18 60.66 -5.36
N THR A 64 12.51 60.63 -5.46
CA THR A 64 13.31 61.76 -5.96
C THR A 64 13.94 61.45 -7.32
N ASP A 65 13.54 60.35 -7.95
CA ASP A 65 14.04 59.98 -9.28
C ASP A 65 13.49 60.95 -10.32
N SER A 66 14.39 61.60 -11.06
CA SER A 66 14.08 62.47 -12.17
C SER A 66 13.24 61.81 -13.27
N SER A 67 13.29 60.47 -13.40
CA SER A 67 12.49 59.72 -14.38
C SER A 67 10.99 59.66 -14.04
N ASN A 68 10.65 59.82 -12.76
CA ASN A 68 9.28 59.88 -12.26
C ASN A 68 8.71 61.31 -12.24
N ASN A 69 9.53 62.31 -12.62
CA ASN A 69 9.25 63.74 -12.52
C ASN A 69 8.93 64.32 -13.90
N TYR A 70 7.66 64.23 -14.32
CA TYR A 70 7.25 64.31 -15.73
C TYR A 70 7.05 65.71 -16.33
N PHE A 71 7.71 66.77 -15.82
CA PHE A 71 7.51 68.13 -16.33
C PHE A 71 8.79 68.90 -16.61
N PHE A 72 8.82 69.53 -17.79
CA PHE A 72 9.91 70.32 -18.37
C PHE A 72 10.31 71.52 -17.49
N ASN A 73 11.19 71.29 -16.51
CA ASN A 73 12.18 72.20 -15.89
C ASN A 73 12.56 71.62 -14.52
N THR A 74 13.44 70.62 -14.50
CA THR A 74 13.91 69.96 -13.27
C THR A 74 15.08 70.73 -12.66
N TRP A 75 14.94 71.10 -11.38
CA TRP A 75 16.09 71.52 -10.57
C TRP A 75 16.59 70.29 -9.81
N THR A 76 17.78 69.82 -10.21
CA THR A 76 18.71 68.86 -9.56
C THR A 76 18.18 67.83 -8.54
N SER A 77 18.53 66.56 -8.75
CA SER A 77 18.39 65.49 -7.76
C SER A 77 19.09 65.83 -6.43
N SER A 78 18.38 65.67 -5.31
CA SER A 78 19.01 65.70 -3.98
C SER A 78 19.76 64.40 -3.74
N SER A 79 21.08 64.48 -3.63
CA SER A 79 21.95 63.33 -3.39
C SER A 79 21.88 62.79 -1.95
N ILE A 80 21.32 63.57 -1.01
CA ILE A 80 21.26 63.23 0.42
C ILE A 80 19.91 62.58 0.78
N GLY A 81 18.84 62.99 0.09
CA GLY A 81 17.53 62.32 0.08
C GLY A 81 16.40 63.10 0.74
N VAL A 82 15.17 62.68 0.45
CA VAL A 82 13.92 63.23 1.01
C VAL A 82 13.31 62.18 1.93
N LYS A 83 13.01 62.57 3.17
CA LYS A 83 12.40 61.67 4.17
C LYS A 83 10.90 61.89 4.24
N ILE A 84 10.14 60.80 4.28
CA ILE A 84 8.72 60.82 4.66
C ILE A 84 8.53 60.17 6.03
N GLU A 85 7.62 60.76 6.81
CA GLU A 85 7.20 60.30 8.13
C GLU A 85 5.69 60.47 8.28
N ILE A 86 5.03 59.58 9.01
CA ILE A 86 3.63 59.75 9.41
C ILE A 86 3.61 60.26 10.85
N THR A 87 2.99 61.42 11.07
CA THR A 87 3.01 62.14 12.34
C THR A 87 1.62 62.52 12.83
N ASP A 88 1.53 62.92 14.10
CA ASP A 88 0.41 63.70 14.61
C ASP A 88 0.45 65.17 14.08
N ARG A 89 -0.56 65.98 14.44
CA ARG A 89 -0.64 67.42 14.10
C ARG A 89 0.53 68.26 14.61
N ASN A 90 1.21 67.81 15.66
CA ASN A 90 2.35 68.53 16.25
C ASN A 90 3.69 68.10 15.63
N GLY A 91 3.68 67.17 14.66
CA GLY A 91 4.87 66.68 13.99
C GLY A 91 5.60 65.55 14.71
N ASN A 92 4.98 64.93 15.72
CA ASN A 92 5.55 63.76 16.39
C ASN A 92 5.25 62.49 15.60
N VAL A 93 6.27 61.66 15.35
CA VAL A 93 6.11 60.37 14.66
C VAL A 93 5.23 59.43 15.48
N LEU A 94 4.22 58.85 14.86
CA LEU A 94 3.26 57.98 15.55
C LEU A 94 3.92 56.63 15.91
N SER A 95 3.64 56.13 17.11
CA SER A 95 4.13 54.83 17.58
C SER A 95 3.68 53.70 16.65
N GLY A 96 4.63 52.95 16.09
CA GLY A 96 4.37 51.84 15.16
C GLY A 96 4.38 52.23 13.67
N THR A 97 4.57 53.51 13.33
CA THR A 97 4.78 53.95 11.95
C THR A 97 6.26 53.93 11.57
N GLN A 98 6.54 53.64 10.29
CA GLN A 98 7.90 53.65 9.73
C GLN A 98 8.19 55.02 9.11
N SER A 99 9.48 55.40 9.04
CA SER A 99 9.93 56.49 8.17
C SER A 99 10.66 55.92 6.97
N ALA A 100 10.55 56.55 5.80
CA ALA A 100 11.29 56.13 4.61
C ALA A 100 12.06 57.30 4.00
N ILE A 101 13.16 57.00 3.31
CA ILE A 101 14.01 57.99 2.67
C ILE A 101 14.13 57.65 1.19
N ALA A 102 13.73 58.59 0.32
CA ALA A 102 14.03 58.54 -1.10
C ALA A 102 15.40 59.17 -1.40
N ARG A 103 16.11 58.60 -2.36
CA ARG A 103 17.36 59.12 -2.94
C ARG A 103 17.32 58.95 -4.46
N SER A 104 18.26 59.58 -5.16
CA SER A 104 18.34 59.62 -6.64
C SER A 104 18.06 58.30 -7.42
N SER A 105 18.22 57.13 -6.81
CA SER A 105 17.93 55.82 -7.42
C SER A 105 17.12 54.87 -6.52
N LEU A 106 16.50 55.37 -5.44
CA LEU A 106 15.76 54.55 -4.48
C LEU A 106 14.53 55.31 -3.98
N ASP A 107 13.36 54.73 -4.16
CA ASP A 107 12.12 55.27 -3.62
C ASP A 107 11.98 54.94 -2.13
N GLY A 108 11.51 55.92 -1.36
CA GLY A 108 11.12 55.72 0.02
C GLY A 108 9.70 55.17 0.07
N ASN A 109 9.48 54.08 0.80
CA ASN A 109 8.18 53.43 0.90
C ASN A 109 7.78 53.21 2.36
N ILE A 110 6.60 53.71 2.76
CA ILE A 110 5.94 53.39 4.02
C ILE A 110 4.69 52.55 3.74
N ASN A 111 4.68 51.34 4.30
CA ASN A 111 3.48 50.50 4.39
C ASN A 111 2.82 50.71 5.75
N PHE A 112 1.54 51.05 5.76
CA PHE A 112 0.79 51.21 7.00
C PHE A 112 -0.66 50.73 6.85
N SER A 113 -1.28 50.41 7.98
CA SER A 113 -2.68 50.02 8.07
C SER A 113 -3.41 51.03 8.96
N TYR A 114 -4.61 51.40 8.56
CA TYR A 114 -5.48 52.32 9.29
C TYR A 114 -6.72 51.55 9.76
N THR A 115 -7.06 51.65 11.05
CA THR A 115 -8.16 50.91 11.68
C THR A 115 -9.47 51.70 11.77
N GLY A 116 -9.51 52.94 11.24
CA GLY A 116 -10.75 53.72 11.11
C GLY A 116 -11.21 54.43 12.38
N SER A 117 -10.35 54.65 13.36
CA SER A 117 -10.72 55.26 14.66
C SER A 117 -10.12 56.64 14.90
N TYR A 118 -10.25 57.58 13.95
CA TYR A 118 -9.90 58.99 14.17
C TYR A 118 -10.81 59.93 13.36
N SER A 119 -11.04 61.12 13.90
CA SER A 119 -11.78 62.21 13.27
C SER A 119 -10.90 62.91 12.22
N HIS A 120 -11.52 63.58 11.24
CA HIS A 120 -10.84 64.42 10.25
C HIS A 120 -9.74 65.31 10.93
N GLY A 121 -8.50 65.33 10.41
CA GLY A 121 -7.43 66.21 10.90
C GLY A 121 -6.40 65.65 11.88
N ASP A 122 -6.29 64.32 12.04
CA ASP A 122 -5.44 63.72 13.09
C ASP A 122 -4.05 63.22 12.60
N PHE A 123 -3.85 63.03 11.29
CA PHE A 123 -2.61 62.49 10.73
C PHE A 123 -2.01 63.34 9.62
N TYR A 124 -0.68 63.43 9.62
CA TYR A 124 0.07 64.18 8.62
C TYR A 124 1.21 63.33 8.07
N VAL A 125 1.47 63.46 6.77
CA VAL A 125 2.71 63.06 6.14
C VAL A 125 3.63 64.27 6.17
N LYS A 126 4.70 64.15 6.94
CA LYS A 126 5.80 65.11 6.97
C LYS A 126 6.82 64.69 5.92
N VAL A 127 7.15 65.59 4.99
CA VAL A 127 8.20 65.40 4.00
C VAL A 127 9.35 66.33 4.34
N SER A 128 10.53 65.80 4.68
CA SER A 128 11.67 66.58 5.16
C SER A 128 12.87 66.46 4.24
N ASN A 129 13.53 67.58 3.97
CA ASN A 129 14.79 67.61 3.26
C ASN A 129 15.92 67.20 4.21
N LEU A 130 16.67 66.15 3.87
CA LEU A 130 17.81 65.70 4.69
C LEU A 130 19.11 66.44 4.36
N GLY A 131 19.10 67.36 3.39
CA GLY A 131 20.25 68.15 2.97
C GLY A 131 19.94 69.63 2.77
N PHE A 132 21.00 70.43 2.53
CA PHE A 132 20.89 71.88 2.29
C PHE A 132 20.73 72.26 0.80
N SER A 133 20.57 71.28 -0.09
CA SER A 133 20.38 71.51 -1.54
C SER A 133 18.91 71.37 -1.92
N ASN A 134 18.53 71.96 -3.06
CA ASN A 134 17.19 71.80 -3.63
C ASN A 134 16.88 70.32 -3.91
N ALA A 135 15.64 69.92 -3.67
CA ALA A 135 15.16 68.55 -3.83
C ALA A 135 13.74 68.53 -4.39
N ASP A 136 13.56 68.01 -5.60
CA ASP A 136 12.22 67.69 -6.12
C ASP A 136 11.79 66.29 -5.64
N TYR A 137 10.50 66.12 -5.32
CA TYR A 137 9.96 64.80 -4.99
C TYR A 137 8.55 64.56 -5.55
N VAL A 138 8.22 63.28 -5.72
CA VAL A 138 6.91 62.77 -6.09
C VAL A 138 6.37 61.94 -4.95
N LEU A 139 5.15 62.24 -4.50
CA LEU A 139 4.42 61.48 -3.48
C LEU A 139 3.25 60.74 -4.13
N ASN A 140 3.10 59.45 -3.84
CA ASN A 140 1.97 58.63 -4.26
C ASN A 140 1.40 57.87 -3.07
N LEU A 141 0.08 57.98 -2.85
CA LEU A 141 -0.65 57.15 -1.90
C LEU A 141 -1.55 56.19 -2.68
N SER A 142 -1.40 54.90 -2.43
CA SER A 142 -2.20 53.85 -3.07
C SER A 142 -2.77 52.88 -2.02
N THR A 143 -3.89 52.23 -2.34
CA THR A 143 -4.42 51.14 -1.51
C THR A 143 -3.58 49.88 -1.73
N ARG A 144 -3.35 49.13 -0.66
CA ARG A 144 -2.76 47.80 -0.73
C ARG A 144 -3.87 46.76 -0.68
N THR A 145 -4.21 46.17 -1.83
CA THR A 145 -5.12 45.03 -1.89
C THR A 145 -4.35 43.74 -1.57
N THR A 146 -4.19 43.47 -0.28
CA THR A 146 -4.05 42.10 0.20
C THR A 146 -5.14 41.94 1.26
N LEU A 147 -6.32 41.45 0.84
CA LEU A 147 -7.24 40.87 1.81
C LEU A 147 -6.47 39.76 2.49
N LEU A 148 -6.27 39.87 3.80
CA LEU A 148 -5.68 38.79 4.56
C LEU A 148 -6.65 37.62 4.41
N ASP A 149 -6.20 36.55 3.77
CA ASP A 149 -6.97 35.34 3.72
C ASP A 149 -7.01 34.78 5.14
N VAL A 150 -8.20 34.87 5.74
CA VAL A 150 -8.51 34.40 7.10
C VAL A 150 -9.40 33.16 7.07
N THR A 151 -9.69 32.63 5.87
CA THR A 151 -10.61 31.51 5.70
C THR A 151 -9.83 30.22 5.81
N PRO A 152 -10.13 29.34 6.80
CA PRO A 152 -9.45 28.06 6.88
C PRO A 152 -9.83 27.12 5.73
N PRO A 153 -8.91 26.22 5.33
CA PRO A 153 -9.22 25.21 4.32
C PRO A 153 -10.27 24.23 4.87
N THR A 154 -11.18 23.77 4.01
CA THR A 154 -12.23 22.79 4.34
C THR A 154 -12.14 21.57 3.43
N VAL A 155 -12.58 20.40 3.89
CA VAL A 155 -12.59 19.17 3.07
C VAL A 155 -13.82 19.16 2.18
N LEU A 156 -13.61 19.02 0.87
CA LEU A 156 -14.66 18.94 -0.15
C LEU A 156 -14.96 17.50 -0.59
N SER A 157 -13.98 16.60 -0.51
CA SER A 157 -14.13 15.23 -0.99
C SER A 157 -13.27 14.23 -0.21
N PHE A 158 -13.75 12.99 -0.16
CA PHE A 158 -13.03 11.85 0.39
C PHE A 158 -12.95 10.74 -0.66
N MET A 159 -11.79 10.11 -0.77
CA MET A 159 -11.62 8.81 -1.42
C MET A 159 -10.84 7.87 -0.49
N PRO A 160 -11.40 6.73 -0.09
CA PRO A 160 -12.76 6.25 -0.35
C PRO A 160 -13.86 7.24 0.04
N THR A 161 -15.04 7.16 -0.57
CA THR A 161 -16.16 8.05 -0.23
C THR A 161 -16.56 7.88 1.24
N GLN A 162 -17.17 8.90 1.84
CA GLN A 162 -17.71 8.80 3.20
C GLN A 162 -18.66 7.61 3.31
N SER A 163 -18.42 6.74 4.29
CA SER A 163 -19.13 5.48 4.50
C SER A 163 -19.08 4.54 3.29
N GLY A 164 -18.07 4.69 2.42
CA GLY A 164 -17.87 3.83 1.27
C GLY A 164 -17.60 2.38 1.68
N THR A 165 -18.11 1.43 0.91
CA THR A 165 -17.95 0.00 1.16
C THR A 165 -17.05 -0.64 0.11
N ALA A 166 -16.57 -1.85 0.38
CA ALA A 166 -15.74 -2.64 -0.54
C ALA A 166 -14.41 -1.98 -0.94
N VAL A 167 -13.83 -1.17 -0.05
CA VAL A 167 -12.52 -0.55 -0.28
C VAL A 167 -11.41 -1.61 -0.29
N PRO A 168 -10.56 -1.69 -1.33
CA PRO A 168 -9.41 -2.58 -1.32
C PRO A 168 -8.49 -2.32 -0.12
N ILE A 169 -7.97 -3.39 0.48
CA ILE A 169 -7.14 -3.29 1.69
C ILE A 169 -5.82 -2.52 1.51
N ASN A 170 -5.39 -2.30 0.27
CA ASN A 170 -4.16 -1.56 -0.09
C ASN A 170 -4.44 -0.15 -0.63
N SER A 171 -5.66 0.37 -0.46
CA SER A 171 -6.03 1.69 -0.97
C SER A 171 -5.43 2.82 -0.14
N ASP A 172 -4.91 3.83 -0.83
CA ASP A 172 -4.64 5.14 -0.25
C ASP A 172 -5.92 5.82 0.20
N ILE A 173 -5.77 6.75 1.14
CA ILE A 173 -6.86 7.58 1.65
C ILE A 173 -6.59 9.03 1.26
N ILE A 174 -7.47 9.61 0.46
CA ILE A 174 -7.28 10.89 -0.23
C ILE A 174 -8.36 11.87 0.21
N LEU A 175 -7.95 13.07 0.61
CA LEU A 175 -8.83 14.17 0.97
C LEU A 175 -8.56 15.36 0.05
N GLY A 176 -9.62 15.87 -0.59
CA GLY A 176 -9.56 17.10 -1.40
C GLY A 176 -10.04 18.30 -0.59
N PHE A 177 -9.26 19.37 -0.55
CA PHE A 177 -9.56 20.59 0.20
C PHE A 177 -10.06 21.73 -0.71
N SER A 178 -10.69 22.74 -0.10
CA SER A 178 -11.22 23.94 -0.77
C SER A 178 -10.16 24.82 -1.44
N GLU A 179 -8.89 24.62 -1.09
CA GLU A 179 -7.76 25.42 -1.54
C GLU A 179 -6.44 24.68 -1.35
N ALA A 180 -5.34 25.28 -1.81
CA ALA A 180 -4.01 24.71 -1.65
C ALA A 180 -3.61 24.63 -0.18
N ILE A 181 -3.08 23.47 0.22
CA ILE A 181 -2.74 23.18 1.61
C ILE A 181 -1.24 22.93 1.79
N GLN A 182 -0.82 22.97 3.04
CA GLN A 182 0.50 22.57 3.52
C GLN A 182 0.38 21.85 4.87
N ARG A 183 1.47 21.19 5.26
CA ARG A 183 1.56 20.50 6.54
C ARG A 183 1.49 21.50 7.70
N GLY A 184 0.76 21.13 8.74
CA GLY A 184 0.75 21.84 10.02
C GLY A 184 1.42 21.04 11.12
N ILE A 185 0.86 21.15 12.33
CA ILE A 185 1.32 20.42 13.52
C ILE A 185 0.14 19.66 14.13
N GLY A 186 0.37 18.42 14.55
CA GLY A 186 -0.67 17.58 15.12
C GLY A 186 -0.63 16.14 14.58
N SER A 187 -1.68 15.41 14.89
CA SER A 187 -1.83 14.00 14.57
C SER A 187 -3.01 13.72 13.64
N ILE A 188 -2.79 12.78 12.73
CA ILE A 188 -3.81 12.14 11.90
C ILE A 188 -3.88 10.68 12.35
N VAL A 189 -5.02 10.27 12.88
CA VAL A 189 -5.19 8.96 13.51
C VAL A 189 -6.18 8.12 12.70
N LEU A 190 -5.76 6.91 12.33
CA LEU A 190 -6.60 5.87 11.76
C LEU A 190 -7.02 4.91 12.87
N LYS A 191 -8.33 4.67 13.02
CA LYS A 191 -8.89 3.78 14.03
C LYS A 191 -9.74 2.68 13.39
N ASP A 192 -9.79 1.52 14.03
CA ASP A 192 -10.71 0.44 13.67
C ASP A 192 -12.13 0.69 14.24
N ALA A 193 -13.04 -0.25 13.97
CA ALA A 193 -14.44 -0.18 14.42
C ALA A 193 -14.60 -0.25 15.95
N ALA A 194 -13.63 -0.83 16.65
CA ALA A 194 -13.60 -0.90 18.11
C ALA A 194 -13.00 0.38 18.74
N GLY A 195 -12.48 1.30 17.91
CA GLY A 195 -11.85 2.54 18.35
C GLY A 195 -10.36 2.40 18.68
N ASN A 196 -9.74 1.25 18.42
CA ASN A 196 -8.31 1.07 18.60
C ASN A 196 -7.54 1.87 17.55
N ILE A 197 -6.38 2.41 17.94
CA ILE A 197 -5.49 3.12 17.02
C ILE A 197 -4.74 2.10 16.16
N VAL A 198 -5.00 2.14 14.86
CA VAL A 198 -4.35 1.29 13.85
C VAL A 198 -3.07 1.94 13.36
N ALA A 199 -3.11 3.26 13.15
CA ALA A 199 -1.94 4.06 12.81
C ALA A 199 -2.10 5.49 13.33
N ASN A 200 -0.99 6.12 13.67
CA ASN A 200 -0.91 7.52 14.06
C ASN A 200 0.20 8.21 13.26
N TYR A 201 -0.17 9.20 12.46
CA TYR A 201 0.75 9.94 11.59
C TYR A 201 0.99 11.33 12.17
N ASP A 202 2.25 11.67 12.40
CA ASP A 202 2.66 13.05 12.70
C ASP A 202 2.55 13.89 11.42
N ALA A 203 1.71 14.92 11.45
CA ALA A 203 1.43 15.78 10.31
C ALA A 203 2.70 16.47 9.77
N SER A 204 3.65 16.80 10.64
CA SER A 204 4.86 17.54 10.28
C SER A 204 5.93 16.67 9.61
N SER A 205 6.01 15.37 9.97
CA SER A 205 7.18 14.53 9.68
C SER A 205 6.89 13.17 9.06
N SER A 206 5.65 12.67 9.11
CA SER A 206 5.32 11.33 8.59
C SER A 206 5.59 11.20 7.09
N SER A 207 6.34 10.17 6.69
CA SER A 207 6.57 9.80 5.28
C SER A 207 5.34 9.17 4.61
N ASN A 208 4.35 8.76 5.40
CA ASN A 208 3.09 8.19 4.91
C ASN A 208 2.08 9.26 4.48
N LEU A 209 2.47 10.54 4.48
CA LEU A 209 1.60 11.65 4.07
C LEU A 209 2.20 12.36 2.85
N SER A 210 1.41 12.59 1.82
CA SER A 210 1.78 13.35 0.64
C SER A 210 0.80 14.49 0.42
N ILE A 211 1.29 15.69 0.08
CA ILE A 211 0.45 16.83 -0.28
C ILE A 211 0.78 17.27 -1.71
N SER A 212 -0.25 17.46 -2.53
CA SER A 212 -0.14 18.01 -3.87
C SER A 212 -1.26 19.04 -4.08
N GLY A 213 -0.91 20.32 -4.11
CA GLY A 213 -1.88 21.41 -4.19
C GLY A 213 -2.89 21.37 -3.05
N SER A 214 -4.16 21.15 -3.38
CA SER A 214 -5.27 21.03 -2.43
C SER A 214 -5.55 19.60 -1.96
N THR A 215 -4.69 18.62 -2.29
CA THR A 215 -4.94 17.20 -2.02
C THR A 215 -3.98 16.67 -0.97
N LEU A 216 -4.52 16.04 0.08
CA LEU A 216 -3.79 15.22 1.03
C LEU A 216 -3.97 13.74 0.66
N ILE A 217 -2.88 12.99 0.59
CA ILE A 217 -2.88 11.54 0.42
C ILE A 217 -2.23 10.92 1.67
N ILE A 218 -2.91 9.97 2.27
CA ILE A 218 -2.45 9.16 3.39
C ILE A 218 -2.20 7.76 2.83
N HIS A 219 -0.98 7.26 2.99
CA HIS A 219 -0.52 5.95 2.57
C HIS A 219 -0.44 5.03 3.79
N PRO A 220 -1.43 4.16 4.07
CA PRO A 220 -1.32 3.19 5.16
C PRO A 220 -0.01 2.41 5.09
N SER A 221 0.72 2.30 6.22
CA SER A 221 2.03 1.64 6.26
C SER A 221 1.95 0.11 6.09
N ALA A 222 0.76 -0.46 6.17
CA ALA A 222 0.45 -1.86 5.94
C ALA A 222 -0.96 -1.98 5.35
N ALA A 223 -1.24 -3.13 4.73
CA ALA A 223 -2.58 -3.46 4.28
C ALA A 223 -3.57 -3.42 5.45
N LEU A 224 -4.75 -2.84 5.20
CA LEU A 224 -5.83 -2.79 6.17
C LEU A 224 -6.46 -4.18 6.36
N SER A 225 -7.09 -4.41 7.52
CA SER A 225 -7.82 -5.64 7.80
C SER A 225 -9.10 -5.70 6.97
N TYR A 226 -9.40 -6.86 6.43
CA TYR A 226 -10.65 -7.13 5.74
C TYR A 226 -11.90 -6.93 6.61
N GLY A 227 -13.04 -6.66 5.97
CA GLY A 227 -14.36 -6.53 6.59
C GLY A 227 -14.43 -5.51 7.74
N THR A 228 -13.46 -4.59 7.83
CA THR A 228 -13.31 -3.69 8.95
C THR A 228 -13.73 -2.28 8.55
N THR A 229 -14.53 -1.64 9.41
CA THR A 229 -14.82 -0.21 9.28
C THR A 229 -13.70 0.58 9.94
N TYR A 230 -13.07 1.45 9.17
CA TYR A 230 -12.05 2.38 9.65
C TYR A 230 -12.63 3.78 9.79
N SER A 231 -12.12 4.53 10.75
CA SER A 231 -12.40 5.95 10.90
C SER A 231 -11.11 6.76 10.99
N ILE A 232 -11.13 7.97 10.46
CA ILE A 232 -10.02 8.92 10.56
C ILE A 232 -10.41 10.10 11.44
N SER A 233 -9.46 10.50 12.27
CA SER A 233 -9.50 11.76 13.00
C SER A 233 -8.28 12.60 12.62
N ILE A 234 -8.53 13.83 12.16
CA ILE A 234 -7.51 14.82 11.89
C ILE A 234 -7.62 15.89 12.98
N SER A 235 -6.60 16.02 13.81
CA SER A 235 -6.58 17.07 14.82
C SER A 235 -6.47 18.45 14.17
N GLY A 236 -7.18 19.44 14.73
CA GLY A 236 -7.14 20.82 14.24
C GLY A 236 -5.70 21.34 14.21
N GLY A 237 -5.34 22.05 13.13
CA GLY A 237 -3.97 22.54 12.90
C GLY A 237 -3.01 21.52 12.28
N SER A 238 -3.39 20.26 12.10
CA SER A 238 -2.57 19.25 11.37
C SER A 238 -2.37 19.64 9.90
N ILE A 239 -3.34 20.35 9.32
CA ILE A 239 -3.30 20.88 7.97
C ILE A 239 -3.54 22.39 8.05
N LYS A 240 -2.86 23.14 7.19
CA LYS A 240 -3.04 24.59 7.02
C LYS A 240 -3.17 24.92 5.53
N ASP A 241 -3.76 26.06 5.20
CA ASP A 241 -3.58 26.64 3.87
C ASP A 241 -2.18 27.29 3.75
N LEU A 242 -1.88 27.84 2.57
CA LEU A 242 -0.63 28.57 2.33
C LEU A 242 -0.56 29.93 3.05
N SER A 243 -1.70 30.49 3.45
CA SER A 243 -1.85 31.72 4.21
C SER A 243 -1.60 31.53 5.72
N GLY A 244 -1.58 30.28 6.19
CA GLY A 244 -1.35 29.89 7.57
C GLY A 244 -2.62 29.60 8.39
N ASN A 245 -3.82 29.70 7.82
CA ASN A 245 -5.04 29.38 8.56
C ASN A 245 -5.14 27.88 8.78
N SER A 246 -5.53 27.50 10.00
CA SER A 246 -5.50 26.10 10.43
C SER A 246 -6.82 25.42 10.13
N TYR A 247 -6.76 24.27 9.46
CA TYR A 247 -7.91 23.40 9.32
C TYR A 247 -8.46 23.07 10.72
N ALA A 248 -9.77 23.23 10.90
CA ALA A 248 -10.43 22.96 12.18
C ALA A 248 -10.32 21.49 12.62
N GLY A 249 -10.01 20.58 11.70
CA GLY A 249 -9.96 19.14 11.93
C GLY A 249 -11.25 18.45 11.50
N THR A 250 -11.23 17.12 11.56
CA THR A 250 -12.43 16.30 11.33
C THR A 250 -12.44 15.09 12.25
N THR A 251 -13.65 14.71 12.63
CA THR A 251 -13.97 13.45 13.29
C THR A 251 -15.13 12.83 12.54
N GLY A 252 -15.04 11.55 12.19
CA GLY A 252 -16.17 10.80 11.64
C GLY A 252 -16.11 10.53 10.14
N TYR A 253 -15.01 10.88 9.46
CA TYR A 253 -14.74 10.26 8.17
C TYR A 253 -14.49 8.76 8.36
N SER A 254 -15.25 7.93 7.67
CA SER A 254 -15.16 6.48 7.77
C SER A 254 -15.38 5.81 6.42
N PHE A 255 -14.89 4.58 6.31
CA PHE A 255 -15.11 3.68 5.19
C PHE A 255 -14.96 2.23 5.67
N SER A 256 -15.48 1.28 4.91
CA SER A 256 -15.35 -0.14 5.18
C SER A 256 -14.57 -0.82 4.07
N THR A 257 -13.55 -1.58 4.45
CA THR A 257 -12.80 -2.40 3.49
C THR A 257 -13.69 -3.49 2.90
N ILE A 258 -13.26 -4.05 1.78
CA ILE A 258 -13.81 -5.30 1.26
C ILE A 258 -13.85 -6.35 2.36
N VAL A 259 -14.95 -7.11 2.44
CA VAL A 259 -15.02 -8.29 3.30
C VAL A 259 -13.90 -9.24 2.94
N ASN A 260 -13.44 -10.03 3.91
CA ASN A 260 -12.39 -11.00 3.63
C ASN A 260 -12.94 -11.93 2.56
N PRO A 261 -12.27 -12.14 1.42
CA PRO A 261 -12.70 -13.10 0.41
C PRO A 261 -12.69 -14.55 0.90
N VAL A 262 -12.48 -14.81 2.21
CA VAL A 262 -13.02 -16.02 2.86
C VAL A 262 -14.52 -16.03 2.60
N SER A 263 -14.88 -16.72 1.52
CA SER A 263 -16.24 -17.16 1.24
C SER A 263 -16.81 -17.74 2.52
N VAL A 264 -18.09 -17.53 2.80
CA VAL A 264 -18.75 -18.38 3.81
C VAL A 264 -18.52 -19.83 3.34
N GLY A 265 -17.83 -20.61 4.17
CA GLY A 265 -17.56 -22.00 3.85
C GLY A 265 -18.83 -22.77 3.51
N ALA A 266 -18.75 -23.60 2.48
CA ALA A 266 -19.81 -24.47 2.04
C ALA A 266 -19.83 -25.77 2.86
N ASN A 267 -21.01 -26.37 2.98
CA ASN A 267 -21.13 -27.77 3.38
C ASN A 267 -21.32 -28.59 2.10
N ILE A 268 -20.33 -29.40 1.74
CA ILE A 268 -20.29 -30.19 0.51
C ILE A 268 -20.35 -31.66 0.89
N ASN A 269 -21.36 -32.36 0.39
CA ASN A 269 -21.52 -33.79 0.61
C ASN A 269 -21.52 -34.49 -0.74
N GLY A 270 -20.63 -35.45 -0.92
CA GLY A 270 -20.68 -36.39 -2.03
C GLY A 270 -21.69 -37.52 -1.79
N THR A 271 -21.52 -38.59 -2.52
CA THR A 271 -22.47 -39.70 -2.66
C THR A 271 -21.84 -41.01 -2.19
N ALA A 272 -22.36 -42.14 -2.68
CA ALA A 272 -21.78 -43.46 -2.44
C ALA A 272 -21.02 -43.99 -3.67
N GLY A 273 -20.86 -43.17 -4.71
CA GLY A 273 -20.03 -43.49 -5.87
C GLY A 273 -18.85 -42.53 -5.96
N ASN A 274 -17.98 -42.74 -6.94
CA ASN A 274 -16.78 -41.92 -7.15
C ASN A 274 -17.16 -40.49 -7.58
N ASP A 275 -16.91 -39.52 -6.70
CA ASP A 275 -17.25 -38.12 -6.88
C ASP A 275 -16.03 -37.26 -7.22
N TYR A 276 -16.27 -36.17 -7.95
CA TYR A 276 -15.32 -35.08 -8.13
C TYR A 276 -15.87 -33.85 -7.42
N LEU A 277 -15.30 -33.53 -6.26
CA LEU A 277 -15.75 -32.46 -5.39
C LEU A 277 -14.82 -31.25 -5.47
N THR A 278 -15.40 -30.07 -5.49
CA THR A 278 -14.66 -28.81 -5.50
C THR A 278 -15.25 -27.86 -4.48
N GLY A 279 -14.43 -27.47 -3.51
CA GLY A 279 -14.73 -26.43 -2.54
C GLY A 279 -14.60 -25.03 -3.10
N THR A 280 -14.65 -24.07 -2.20
CA THR A 280 -14.70 -22.64 -2.46
C THR A 280 -13.37 -21.98 -2.03
N SER A 281 -13.34 -20.65 -1.96
CA SER A 281 -12.26 -19.93 -1.29
C SER A 281 -12.55 -19.65 0.21
N GLY A 282 -13.52 -20.35 0.78
CA GLY A 282 -13.94 -20.27 2.18
C GLY A 282 -13.56 -21.52 2.97
N ASN A 283 -13.78 -21.49 4.28
CA ASN A 283 -13.50 -22.63 5.17
C ASN A 283 -14.61 -23.70 5.08
N ASP A 284 -14.50 -24.63 4.15
CA ASP A 284 -15.53 -25.59 3.83
C ASP A 284 -15.60 -26.78 4.81
N ASN A 285 -16.75 -27.44 4.88
CA ASN A 285 -16.89 -28.79 5.43
C ASN A 285 -17.23 -29.75 4.28
N ILE A 286 -16.29 -30.59 3.91
CA ILE A 286 -16.39 -31.52 2.77
C ILE A 286 -16.43 -32.95 3.30
N SER A 287 -17.47 -33.70 2.94
CA SER A 287 -17.59 -35.13 3.19
C SER A 287 -17.82 -35.84 1.85
N ALA A 288 -16.83 -36.58 1.34
CA ALA A 288 -16.91 -37.17 0.01
C ALA A 288 -17.80 -38.42 -0.03
N GLY A 289 -17.75 -39.26 1.01
CA GLY A 289 -18.72 -40.31 1.23
C GLY A 289 -18.12 -41.69 0.98
N ALA A 290 -18.75 -42.49 0.13
CA ALA A 290 -18.18 -43.77 -0.28
C ALA A 290 -17.84 -43.75 -1.76
N GLY A 291 -16.80 -44.46 -2.16
CA GLY A 291 -16.26 -44.39 -3.53
C GLY A 291 -14.79 -44.00 -3.50
N ASN A 292 -14.17 -43.96 -4.67
CA ASN A 292 -12.83 -43.41 -4.82
C ASN A 292 -12.97 -41.96 -5.29
N ASP A 293 -12.92 -41.02 -4.35
CA ASP A 293 -13.27 -39.63 -4.60
C ASP A 293 -12.03 -38.78 -4.92
N THR A 294 -12.25 -37.73 -5.72
CA THR A 294 -11.25 -36.69 -5.98
C THR A 294 -11.77 -35.37 -5.42
N ILE A 295 -11.03 -34.81 -4.47
CA ILE A 295 -11.43 -33.62 -3.70
C ILE A 295 -10.45 -32.50 -4.01
N LEU A 296 -10.98 -31.33 -4.37
CA LEU A 296 -10.24 -30.07 -4.43
C LEU A 296 -10.81 -29.16 -3.35
N GLY A 297 -10.15 -29.03 -2.20
CA GLY A 297 -10.63 -28.20 -1.08
C GLY A 297 -10.77 -26.72 -1.47
N GLY A 298 -9.77 -26.21 -2.19
CA GLY A 298 -9.73 -24.82 -2.59
C GLY A 298 -8.90 -24.02 -1.59
N ALA A 299 -9.22 -22.73 -1.44
CA ALA A 299 -8.56 -21.87 -0.47
C ALA A 299 -9.39 -21.80 0.80
N GLY A 300 -8.76 -21.72 1.97
CA GLY A 300 -9.49 -21.64 3.23
C GLY A 300 -8.86 -22.57 4.27
N ASN A 301 -9.52 -22.74 5.40
CA ASN A 301 -9.15 -23.78 6.34
C ASN A 301 -10.30 -24.79 6.35
N ASP A 302 -10.15 -25.87 5.59
CA ASP A 302 -11.24 -26.81 5.34
C ASP A 302 -11.25 -27.96 6.35
N ASN A 303 -12.43 -28.52 6.59
CA ASN A 303 -12.59 -29.83 7.21
C ASN A 303 -12.95 -30.83 6.12
N ILE A 304 -12.04 -31.74 5.80
CA ILE A 304 -12.18 -32.69 4.69
C ILE A 304 -12.22 -34.12 5.23
N ALA A 305 -13.27 -34.85 4.87
CA ALA A 305 -13.39 -36.28 5.06
C ALA A 305 -13.56 -36.96 3.70
N GLY A 306 -12.62 -37.83 3.30
CA GLY A 306 -12.77 -38.65 2.09
C GLY A 306 -13.86 -39.69 2.31
N GLY A 307 -13.62 -40.60 3.26
CA GLY A 307 -14.62 -41.55 3.71
C GLY A 307 -14.18 -42.98 3.40
N SER A 308 -15.02 -43.77 2.76
CA SER A 308 -14.68 -45.16 2.45
C SER A 308 -14.32 -45.32 0.99
N GLY A 309 -13.12 -45.84 0.72
CA GLY A 309 -12.62 -46.10 -0.62
C GLY A 309 -11.18 -45.64 -0.71
N LEU A 310 -10.74 -45.28 -1.90
CA LEU A 310 -9.41 -44.72 -2.14
C LEU A 310 -9.56 -43.27 -2.57
N ASP A 311 -9.43 -42.35 -1.61
CA ASP A 311 -9.71 -40.94 -1.81
C ASP A 311 -8.45 -40.12 -2.05
N THR A 312 -8.55 -39.11 -2.92
CA THR A 312 -7.45 -38.23 -3.29
C THR A 312 -7.80 -36.77 -3.03
N LEU A 313 -7.03 -36.09 -2.18
CA LEU A 313 -7.06 -34.64 -2.04
C LEU A 313 -6.03 -34.01 -2.98
N VAL A 314 -6.51 -33.17 -3.90
CA VAL A 314 -5.70 -32.41 -4.85
C VAL A 314 -5.40 -31.04 -4.24
N LEU A 315 -4.12 -30.64 -4.30
CA LEU A 315 -3.60 -29.39 -3.77
C LEU A 315 -3.00 -28.56 -4.90
N SER A 316 -3.15 -27.23 -4.85
CA SER A 316 -2.83 -26.34 -5.96
C SER A 316 -1.33 -26.09 -6.14
N GLY A 317 -0.55 -26.24 -5.06
CA GLY A 317 0.88 -25.95 -5.01
C GLY A 317 1.77 -27.20 -5.09
N LYS A 318 3.09 -26.95 -5.10
CA LYS A 318 4.12 -27.99 -5.02
C LYS A 318 4.21 -28.58 -3.62
N GLY A 319 4.55 -29.87 -3.50
CA GLY A 319 4.64 -30.55 -2.20
C GLY A 319 5.57 -29.87 -1.19
N ALA A 320 6.67 -29.27 -1.67
CA ALA A 320 7.61 -28.52 -0.83
C ALA A 320 7.01 -27.28 -0.13
N ASN A 321 5.86 -26.78 -0.60
CA ASN A 321 5.18 -25.64 0.00
C ASN A 321 4.28 -26.05 1.18
N TYR A 322 4.06 -27.34 1.42
CA TYR A 322 3.13 -27.83 2.44
C TYR A 322 3.86 -28.46 3.62
N THR A 323 3.28 -28.28 4.80
CA THR A 323 3.66 -29.00 6.02
C THR A 323 2.55 -29.97 6.40
N LEU A 324 2.89 -31.24 6.56
CA LEU A 324 1.98 -32.28 7.05
C LEU A 324 2.25 -32.53 8.54
N THR A 325 1.21 -32.49 9.36
CA THR A 325 1.29 -32.84 10.79
C THR A 325 0.16 -33.79 11.19
N GLY A 326 0.38 -34.64 12.18
CA GLY A 326 -0.60 -35.66 12.60
C GLY A 326 -0.22 -37.06 12.16
N THR A 327 -1.21 -37.92 11.94
CA THR A 327 -1.04 -39.33 11.60
C THR A 327 -1.69 -39.65 10.27
N VAL A 328 -1.24 -40.70 9.59
CA VAL A 328 -1.89 -41.17 8.35
C VAL A 328 -3.40 -41.36 8.58
N GLY A 329 -4.21 -40.85 7.65
CA GLY A 329 -5.67 -40.87 7.72
C GLY A 329 -6.30 -39.83 8.65
N ASN A 330 -5.52 -39.09 9.46
CA ASN A 330 -5.96 -37.95 10.27
C ASN A 330 -4.81 -36.95 10.43
N PHE A 331 -4.68 -36.02 9.49
CA PHE A 331 -3.57 -35.08 9.44
C PHE A 331 -4.02 -33.67 9.06
N ILE A 332 -3.21 -32.70 9.44
CA ILE A 332 -3.35 -31.31 9.02
C ILE A 332 -2.42 -31.06 7.83
N VAL A 333 -2.97 -30.53 6.74
CA VAL A 333 -2.23 -30.06 5.58
C VAL A 333 -2.16 -28.55 5.63
N LYS A 334 -0.98 -28.00 5.92
CA LYS A 334 -0.78 -26.56 5.97
C LYS A 334 0.00 -26.08 4.74
N ASP A 335 -0.61 -25.24 3.94
CA ASP A 335 0.08 -24.47 2.91
C ASP A 335 0.88 -23.32 3.56
N ASN A 336 2.19 -23.30 3.32
CA ASN A 336 3.09 -22.27 3.83
C ASN A 336 3.23 -21.05 2.92
N VAL A 337 2.62 -21.06 1.72
CA VAL A 337 2.63 -19.94 0.77
C VAL A 337 1.25 -19.30 0.55
N GLY A 338 0.17 -19.91 1.07
CA GLY A 338 -1.14 -19.28 1.25
C GLY A 338 -2.14 -19.39 0.09
N ASN A 339 -1.98 -20.36 -0.80
CA ASN A 339 -2.91 -20.66 -1.89
C ASN A 339 -4.11 -21.49 -1.39
N ASP A 340 -3.87 -22.54 -0.61
CA ASP A 340 -4.92 -23.48 -0.18
C ASP A 340 -5.32 -23.27 1.29
N GLY A 341 -4.40 -22.83 2.14
CA GLY A 341 -4.65 -22.54 3.56
C GLY A 341 -4.27 -23.69 4.51
N THR A 342 -5.06 -24.00 5.53
CA THR A 342 -4.75 -25.04 6.54
C THR A 342 -5.93 -25.98 6.78
N ASP A 343 -5.83 -27.17 6.21
CA ASP A 343 -6.93 -28.14 6.13
C ASP A 343 -6.77 -29.24 7.16
N ASN A 344 -7.88 -29.61 7.79
CA ASN A 344 -8.01 -30.77 8.64
C ASN A 344 -8.54 -31.94 7.80
N VAL A 345 -7.68 -32.91 7.50
CA VAL A 345 -7.94 -33.98 6.54
C VAL A 345 -8.06 -35.32 7.26
N THR A 346 -9.17 -36.00 7.04
CA THR A 346 -9.49 -37.31 7.61
C THR A 346 -9.91 -38.28 6.52
N GLN A 347 -9.59 -39.57 6.67
CA GLN A 347 -10.02 -40.63 5.73
C GLN A 347 -9.68 -40.30 4.26
N VAL A 348 -8.47 -39.80 4.01
CA VAL A 348 -7.94 -39.57 2.66
C VAL A 348 -6.64 -40.35 2.53
N GLU A 349 -6.56 -41.21 1.52
CA GLU A 349 -5.43 -42.10 1.31
C GLU A 349 -4.34 -41.46 0.47
N ARG A 350 -4.64 -40.44 -0.33
CA ARG A 350 -3.65 -39.84 -1.24
C ARG A 350 -3.71 -38.32 -1.28
N LEU A 351 -2.55 -37.70 -1.33
CA LEU A 351 -2.38 -36.27 -1.61
C LEU A 351 -1.73 -36.09 -2.96
N GLN A 352 -2.35 -35.29 -3.83
CA GLN A 352 -1.80 -34.94 -5.13
C GLN A 352 -1.41 -33.46 -5.13
N PHE A 353 -0.12 -33.19 -5.11
CA PHE A 353 0.43 -31.85 -5.31
C PHE A 353 0.69 -31.58 -6.80
N ALA A 354 1.04 -30.34 -7.14
CA ALA A 354 1.30 -29.94 -8.52
C ALA A 354 2.51 -30.66 -9.17
N ASP A 355 3.45 -31.17 -8.38
CA ASP A 355 4.71 -31.78 -8.85
C ASP A 355 4.91 -33.24 -8.43
N VAL A 356 4.26 -33.69 -7.36
CA VAL A 356 4.40 -35.04 -6.81
C VAL A 356 3.09 -35.46 -6.14
N ALA A 357 2.85 -36.75 -6.03
CA ALA A 357 1.79 -37.29 -5.18
C ALA A 357 2.38 -38.10 -4.03
N LEU A 358 1.65 -38.16 -2.93
CA LEU A 358 1.99 -38.90 -1.72
C LEU A 358 0.86 -39.86 -1.41
N ALA A 359 1.14 -41.16 -1.46
CA ALA A 359 0.17 -42.21 -1.20
C ALA A 359 0.36 -42.83 0.19
N PHE A 360 -0.72 -43.01 0.92
CA PHE A 360 -0.73 -43.58 2.26
C PHE A 360 -1.36 -44.99 2.32
N ASP A 361 -1.88 -45.51 1.19
CA ASP A 361 -2.34 -46.90 1.04
C ASP A 361 -1.16 -47.89 1.00
N ILE A 362 -0.37 -47.94 2.09
CA ILE A 362 0.85 -48.77 2.21
C ILE A 362 0.56 -50.27 2.22
N ASP A 363 -0.66 -50.66 2.56
CA ASP A 363 -1.13 -52.06 2.46
C ASP A 363 -1.92 -52.29 1.15
N GLY A 364 -2.26 -51.22 0.43
CA GLY A 364 -3.00 -51.22 -0.82
C GLY A 364 -2.10 -51.17 -2.06
N VAL A 365 -2.64 -50.55 -3.11
CA VAL A 365 -2.02 -50.50 -4.45
C VAL A 365 -0.64 -49.85 -4.40
N ALA A 366 -0.50 -48.69 -3.74
CA ALA A 366 0.77 -47.98 -3.68
C ALA A 366 1.85 -48.81 -2.97
N GLY A 367 1.48 -49.48 -1.87
CA GLY A 367 2.36 -50.40 -1.16
C GLY A 367 2.83 -51.58 -2.00
N GLN A 368 1.91 -52.25 -2.68
CA GLN A 368 2.20 -53.38 -3.56
C GLN A 368 3.12 -52.96 -4.72
N ALA A 369 2.81 -51.83 -5.36
CA ALA A 369 3.61 -51.27 -6.45
C ALA A 369 5.03 -50.89 -5.98
N TYR A 370 5.21 -50.39 -4.76
CA TYR A 370 6.53 -50.14 -4.20
C TYR A 370 7.28 -51.45 -3.91
N ARG A 371 6.62 -52.39 -3.23
CA ARG A 371 7.21 -53.66 -2.79
C ARG A 371 7.67 -54.54 -3.93
N ILE A 372 7.04 -54.47 -5.11
CA ILE A 372 7.46 -55.30 -6.23
C ILE A 372 8.80 -54.86 -6.83
N TYR A 373 9.17 -53.57 -6.77
CA TYR A 373 10.53 -53.14 -7.13
C TYR A 373 11.57 -53.70 -6.15
N GLN A 374 11.27 -53.72 -4.86
CA GLN A 374 12.13 -54.36 -3.87
C GLN A 374 12.28 -55.86 -4.15
N ALA A 375 11.17 -56.57 -4.38
CA ALA A 375 11.21 -58.01 -4.62
C ALA A 375 11.90 -58.39 -5.94
N ALA A 376 11.62 -57.65 -7.01
CA ALA A 376 12.16 -57.93 -8.34
C ALA A 376 13.62 -57.49 -8.48
N PHE A 377 13.99 -56.32 -7.94
CA PHE A 377 15.27 -55.67 -8.25
C PHE A 377 16.14 -55.35 -7.03
N GLY A 378 15.64 -55.58 -5.81
CA GLY A 378 16.41 -55.32 -4.60
C GLY A 378 16.60 -53.82 -4.30
N ARG A 379 15.82 -52.93 -4.90
CA ARG A 379 15.97 -51.47 -4.81
C ARG A 379 14.63 -50.75 -4.65
N GLN A 380 14.72 -49.48 -4.26
CA GLN A 380 13.57 -48.56 -4.29
C GLN A 380 13.15 -48.28 -5.75
N PRO A 381 11.85 -48.05 -5.99
CA PRO A 381 11.35 -47.63 -7.30
C PRO A 381 11.83 -46.23 -7.69
N ASP A 382 11.88 -45.95 -8.99
CA ASP A 382 11.85 -44.59 -9.48
C ASP A 382 10.40 -44.04 -9.46
N LEU A 383 10.25 -42.73 -9.25
CA LEU A 383 8.94 -42.12 -8.99
C LEU A 383 7.97 -42.24 -10.18
N ALA A 384 8.48 -42.20 -11.41
CA ALA A 384 7.67 -42.23 -12.62
C ALA A 384 7.19 -43.66 -12.93
N GLY A 385 8.09 -44.64 -12.88
CA GLY A 385 7.76 -46.05 -13.02
C GLY A 385 6.82 -46.54 -11.92
N LEU A 386 6.97 -46.03 -10.69
CA LEU A 386 6.02 -46.30 -9.61
C LEU A 386 4.62 -45.77 -9.95
N GLY A 387 4.54 -44.51 -10.40
CA GLY A 387 3.26 -43.90 -10.76
C GLY A 387 2.55 -44.57 -11.93
N TYR A 388 3.30 -45.11 -12.90
CA TYR A 388 2.74 -45.94 -13.97
C TYR A 388 2.00 -47.17 -13.42
N TRP A 389 2.65 -47.92 -12.53
CA TRP A 389 2.08 -49.14 -11.96
C TRP A 389 0.93 -48.86 -11.00
N ILE A 390 1.03 -47.80 -10.18
CA ILE A 390 -0.08 -47.35 -9.33
C ILE A 390 -1.31 -47.07 -10.19
N LYS A 391 -1.17 -46.27 -11.26
CA LYS A 391 -2.28 -45.97 -12.19
C LYS A 391 -2.89 -47.23 -12.80
N ASP A 392 -2.06 -48.18 -13.23
CA ASP A 392 -2.53 -49.41 -13.86
C ASP A 392 -3.31 -50.29 -12.87
N MET A 393 -2.78 -50.41 -11.64
CA MET A 393 -3.39 -51.19 -10.57
C MET A 393 -4.66 -50.54 -10.01
N ASP A 394 -4.73 -49.22 -9.92
CA ASP A 394 -5.95 -48.48 -9.54
C ASP A 394 -7.10 -48.72 -10.55
N LYS A 395 -6.77 -49.05 -11.81
CA LYS A 395 -7.74 -49.47 -12.84
C LYS A 395 -8.10 -50.96 -12.80
N GLY A 396 -7.56 -51.70 -11.83
CA GLY A 396 -7.90 -53.09 -11.57
C GLY A 396 -6.85 -54.11 -12.03
N SER A 397 -5.67 -53.69 -12.50
CA SER A 397 -4.59 -54.65 -12.76
C SER A 397 -4.13 -55.35 -11.49
N SER A 398 -4.02 -56.69 -11.56
CA SER A 398 -3.53 -57.49 -10.43
C SER A 398 -2.02 -57.34 -10.24
N LEU A 399 -1.54 -57.55 -9.02
CA LEU A 399 -0.10 -57.61 -8.72
C LEU A 399 0.63 -58.65 -9.58
N THR A 400 -0.01 -59.78 -9.90
CA THR A 400 0.56 -60.81 -10.79
C THR A 400 0.72 -60.29 -12.23
N THR A 401 -0.21 -59.46 -12.71
CA THR A 401 -0.12 -58.80 -14.03
C THR A 401 1.06 -57.83 -14.05
N VAL A 402 1.20 -57.02 -13.00
CA VAL A 402 2.34 -56.10 -12.85
C VAL A 402 3.65 -56.89 -12.79
N ALA A 403 3.72 -57.96 -12.00
CA ALA A 403 4.87 -58.87 -11.95
C ALA A 403 5.23 -59.41 -13.34
N ALA A 404 4.26 -59.83 -14.14
CA ALA A 404 4.51 -60.27 -15.51
C ALA A 404 5.09 -59.15 -16.39
N GLY A 405 4.65 -57.90 -16.19
CA GLY A 405 5.23 -56.72 -16.82
C GLY A 405 6.71 -56.49 -16.46
N PHE A 406 7.08 -56.68 -15.20
CA PHE A 406 8.48 -56.60 -14.75
C PHE A 406 9.36 -57.61 -15.49
N PHE A 407 8.92 -58.85 -15.68
CA PHE A 407 9.65 -59.86 -16.46
C PHE A 407 9.90 -59.43 -17.91
N GLN A 408 9.04 -58.57 -18.48
CA GLN A 408 9.22 -58.04 -19.83
C GLN A 408 10.17 -56.85 -19.90
N SER A 409 10.44 -56.18 -18.78
CA SER A 409 11.32 -55.02 -18.71
C SER A 409 12.76 -55.35 -19.12
N ALA A 410 13.46 -54.35 -19.65
CA ALA A 410 14.87 -54.48 -20.01
C ALA A 410 15.74 -54.76 -18.77
N GLU A 411 15.43 -54.11 -17.65
CA GLU A 411 16.15 -54.28 -16.37
C GLU A 411 16.05 -55.72 -15.86
N PHE A 412 14.87 -56.32 -15.88
CA PHE A 412 14.71 -57.72 -15.46
C PHE A 412 15.51 -58.67 -16.35
N LYS A 413 15.44 -58.49 -17.68
CA LYS A 413 16.21 -59.31 -18.62
C LYS A 413 17.72 -59.13 -18.46
N GLN A 414 18.18 -57.95 -18.04
CA GLN A 414 19.59 -57.70 -17.74
C GLN A 414 20.04 -58.38 -16.44
N LEU A 415 19.22 -58.32 -15.39
CA LEU A 415 19.55 -58.88 -14.07
C LEU A 415 19.43 -60.40 -14.02
N TYR A 416 18.38 -60.95 -14.63
CA TYR A 416 18.04 -62.37 -14.55
C TYR A 416 18.42 -63.16 -15.82
N GLY A 417 18.66 -62.48 -16.93
CA GLY A 417 18.78 -63.06 -18.27
C GLY A 417 17.43 -63.13 -19.01
N SER A 418 17.49 -63.31 -20.33
CA SER A 418 16.28 -63.32 -21.19
C SER A 418 15.36 -64.54 -20.98
N ASN A 419 15.90 -65.63 -20.43
CA ASN A 419 15.14 -66.83 -20.08
C ASN A 419 15.73 -67.45 -18.80
N PRO A 420 15.48 -66.84 -17.63
CA PRO A 420 16.10 -67.25 -16.39
C PRO A 420 15.66 -68.64 -15.98
N SER A 421 16.59 -69.42 -15.42
CA SER A 421 16.26 -70.72 -14.82
C SER A 421 15.44 -70.54 -13.54
N THR A 422 14.67 -71.55 -13.14
CA THR A 422 13.97 -71.59 -11.85
C THR A 422 14.92 -71.33 -10.67
N ASN A 423 16.12 -71.91 -10.72
CA ASN A 423 17.16 -71.69 -9.72
C ASN A 423 17.57 -70.21 -9.62
N THR A 424 17.77 -69.56 -10.78
CA THR A 424 18.10 -68.13 -10.87
C THR A 424 16.99 -67.27 -10.27
N LEU A 425 15.73 -67.54 -10.60
CA LEU A 425 14.59 -66.78 -10.08
C LEU A 425 14.48 -66.88 -8.56
N ILE A 426 14.43 -68.10 -8.02
CA ILE A 426 14.24 -68.34 -6.58
C ILE A 426 15.40 -67.70 -5.79
N THR A 427 16.64 -67.94 -6.22
CA THR A 427 17.81 -67.42 -5.50
C THR A 427 17.81 -65.90 -5.43
N ASN A 428 17.48 -65.22 -6.54
CA ASN A 428 17.44 -63.76 -6.58
C ASN A 428 16.25 -63.19 -5.78
N PHE A 429 15.07 -63.82 -5.81
CA PHE A 429 13.93 -63.36 -5.00
C PHE A 429 14.23 -63.44 -3.50
N TYR A 430 14.84 -64.54 -3.04
CA TYR A 430 15.34 -64.66 -1.67
C TYR A 430 16.40 -63.61 -1.35
N GLN A 431 17.34 -63.37 -2.26
CA GLN A 431 18.38 -62.38 -2.04
C GLN A 431 17.80 -60.96 -1.92
N ASN A 432 16.81 -60.62 -2.75
CA ASN A 432 16.21 -59.29 -2.79
C ASN A 432 15.28 -58.99 -1.61
N VAL A 433 14.54 -60.00 -1.13
CA VAL A 433 13.52 -59.86 -0.08
C VAL A 433 14.04 -60.25 1.31
N LEU A 434 14.94 -61.25 1.39
CA LEU A 434 15.42 -61.79 2.66
C LEU A 434 16.91 -61.54 2.90
N HIS A 435 17.64 -60.97 1.93
CA HIS A 435 19.09 -60.72 2.00
C HIS A 435 19.92 -61.95 2.35
N ARG A 436 19.42 -63.13 1.98
CA ARG A 436 20.06 -64.42 2.23
C ARG A 436 19.81 -65.39 1.09
N ALA A 437 20.64 -66.41 1.02
CA ALA A 437 20.35 -67.59 0.21
C ALA A 437 19.10 -68.31 0.75
N PRO A 438 18.29 -68.94 -0.14
CA PRO A 438 17.23 -69.82 0.30
C PRO A 438 17.82 -70.99 1.09
N ASP A 439 17.14 -71.37 2.17
CA ASP A 439 17.37 -72.67 2.78
C ASP A 439 16.83 -73.79 1.88
N GLN A 440 17.31 -75.01 2.09
CA GLN A 440 16.99 -76.13 1.20
C GLN A 440 15.48 -76.40 1.09
N ALA A 441 14.76 -76.35 2.21
CA ALA A 441 13.32 -76.59 2.23
C ALA A 441 12.54 -75.49 1.49
N GLY A 442 12.90 -74.23 1.73
CA GLY A 442 12.34 -73.08 1.02
C GLY A 442 12.59 -73.14 -0.48
N PHE A 443 13.81 -73.48 -0.90
CA PHE A 443 14.14 -73.67 -2.31
C PHE A 443 13.31 -74.80 -2.94
N ASP A 444 13.27 -75.97 -2.30
CA ASP A 444 12.57 -77.15 -2.81
C ASP A 444 11.06 -76.89 -2.96
N TYR A 445 10.46 -76.15 -2.02
CA TYR A 445 9.08 -75.73 -2.10
C TYR A 445 8.82 -74.91 -3.38
N TRP A 446 9.55 -73.80 -3.56
CA TRP A 446 9.34 -72.92 -4.71
C TRP A 446 9.68 -73.59 -6.04
N ASN A 447 10.75 -74.40 -6.07
CA ASN A 447 11.13 -75.15 -7.26
C ASN A 447 10.01 -76.12 -7.68
N ASN A 448 9.39 -76.82 -6.72
CA ASN A 448 8.26 -77.71 -6.98
C ASN A 448 7.03 -76.97 -7.53
N GLN A 449 6.70 -75.81 -6.94
CA GLN A 449 5.58 -74.99 -7.41
C GLN A 449 5.78 -74.53 -8.87
N LEU A 450 6.97 -74.05 -9.19
CA LEU A 450 7.30 -73.54 -10.52
C LEU A 450 7.47 -74.66 -11.56
N SER A 451 8.18 -75.74 -11.22
CA SER A 451 8.46 -76.84 -12.15
C SER A 451 7.21 -77.63 -12.53
N LYS A 452 6.21 -77.69 -11.64
CA LYS A 452 4.92 -78.33 -11.90
C LYS A 452 3.87 -77.40 -12.51
N GLY A 453 4.21 -76.12 -12.72
CA GLY A 453 3.29 -75.11 -13.24
C GLY A 453 2.11 -74.80 -12.31
N LEU A 454 2.25 -75.06 -11.01
CA LEU A 454 1.22 -74.73 -10.01
C LEU A 454 1.14 -73.23 -9.76
N ILE A 455 2.26 -72.54 -9.97
CA ILE A 455 2.35 -71.08 -9.98
C ILE A 455 3.18 -70.64 -11.18
N THR A 456 2.86 -69.48 -11.74
CA THR A 456 3.70 -68.84 -12.76
C THR A 456 4.91 -68.16 -12.09
N PRO A 457 6.01 -67.92 -12.83
CA PRO A 457 7.11 -67.09 -12.33
C PRO A 457 6.68 -65.71 -11.82
N ALA A 458 5.74 -65.07 -12.50
CA ALA A 458 5.14 -63.80 -12.08
C ALA A 458 4.32 -63.96 -10.79
N GLY A 459 3.56 -65.04 -10.64
CA GLY A 459 2.82 -65.34 -9.41
C GLY A 459 3.75 -65.62 -8.22
N ALA A 460 4.88 -66.28 -8.45
CA ALA A 460 5.90 -66.46 -7.42
C ALA A 460 6.48 -65.10 -6.99
N LEU A 461 6.88 -64.24 -7.94
CA LEU A 461 7.35 -62.88 -7.62
C LEU A 461 6.30 -62.08 -6.82
N ALA A 462 5.02 -62.14 -7.20
CA ALA A 462 3.94 -61.49 -6.45
C ALA A 462 3.81 -62.04 -5.02
N SER A 463 4.06 -63.34 -4.82
CA SER A 463 4.04 -63.95 -3.47
C SER A 463 5.23 -63.51 -2.61
N PHE A 464 6.42 -63.36 -3.19
CA PHE A 464 7.58 -62.76 -2.51
C PHE A 464 7.36 -61.28 -2.22
N CYS A 465 6.72 -60.54 -3.12
CA CYS A 465 6.37 -59.13 -2.95
C CYS A 465 5.54 -58.90 -1.69
N GLU A 466 4.53 -59.74 -1.45
CA GLU A 466 3.61 -59.63 -0.31
C GLU A 466 3.99 -60.52 0.88
N SER A 467 5.22 -61.03 0.92
CA SER A 467 5.71 -61.78 2.09
C SER A 467 5.87 -60.83 3.28
N THR A 468 5.67 -61.35 4.49
CA THR A 468 5.84 -60.58 5.73
C THR A 468 7.25 -60.00 5.85
N GLU A 469 8.26 -60.71 5.34
CA GLU A 469 9.64 -60.26 5.29
C GLU A 469 9.80 -59.02 4.40
N ASN A 470 9.23 -59.02 3.19
CA ASN A 470 9.33 -57.87 2.29
C ASN A 470 8.59 -56.64 2.85
N GLN A 471 7.39 -56.85 3.41
CA GLN A 471 6.63 -55.79 4.06
C GLN A 471 7.44 -55.17 5.22
N ALA A 472 8.01 -56.00 6.09
CA ALA A 472 8.85 -55.54 7.20
C ALA A 472 10.12 -54.83 6.73
N GLN A 473 10.67 -55.22 5.57
CA GLN A 473 11.85 -54.59 5.01
C GLN A 473 11.58 -53.16 4.53
N VAL A 474 10.46 -52.93 3.84
CA VAL A 474 10.17 -51.62 3.24
C VAL A 474 9.45 -50.66 4.19
N ILE A 475 8.85 -51.15 5.29
CA ILE A 475 7.97 -50.36 6.15
C ILE A 475 8.61 -49.03 6.62
N GLY A 476 9.90 -49.06 6.97
CA GLY A 476 10.63 -47.88 7.43
C GLY A 476 10.73 -46.77 6.37
N GLN A 477 10.63 -47.12 5.09
CA GLN A 477 10.72 -46.22 3.94
C GLN A 477 9.34 -45.67 3.53
N ILE A 478 8.28 -46.45 3.71
CA ILE A 478 6.94 -46.12 3.17
C ILE A 478 5.95 -45.61 4.22
N GLN A 479 6.22 -45.81 5.52
CA GLN A 479 5.29 -45.46 6.62
C GLN A 479 4.91 -43.97 6.72
N LYS A 480 5.67 -43.06 6.10
CA LYS A 480 5.38 -41.62 6.05
C LYS A 480 4.65 -41.19 4.77
N GLY A 481 4.24 -42.16 3.96
CA GLY A 481 3.71 -41.97 2.62
C GLY A 481 4.74 -42.29 1.54
N ILE A 482 4.23 -42.77 0.41
CA ILE A 482 4.96 -43.21 -0.76
C ILE A 482 4.89 -42.10 -1.80
N ALA A 483 6.01 -41.45 -2.08
CA ALA A 483 6.08 -40.42 -3.11
C ALA A 483 6.10 -41.05 -4.51
N TYR A 484 5.36 -40.50 -5.46
CA TYR A 484 5.34 -40.93 -6.86
C TYR A 484 4.97 -39.77 -7.79
N ILE A 485 5.25 -39.91 -9.09
CA ILE A 485 4.76 -38.97 -10.11
C ILE A 485 3.47 -39.53 -10.68
N VAL A 486 2.37 -38.77 -10.59
CA VAL A 486 1.09 -39.18 -11.18
C VAL A 486 1.27 -39.40 -12.67
N TRP A 487 0.93 -40.61 -13.15
CA TRP A 487 1.09 -40.93 -14.56
C TRP A 487 -0.04 -40.28 -15.39
N PRO A 488 0.27 -39.57 -16.50
CA PRO A 488 -0.72 -38.87 -17.31
C PRO A 488 -1.83 -39.81 -17.79
N ALA A 489 -3.08 -39.31 -17.85
CA ALA A 489 -4.28 -40.08 -18.22
C ALA A 489 -4.16 -40.83 -19.56
#